data_AF-A0A1Y5ESZ0-F1
#
_entry.id   AF-A0A1Y5ESZ0-F1
#
_cell.length_a   1.000
_cell.length_b   1.000
_cell.length_c   1.000
_cell.angle_alpha   90.00
_cell.angle_beta   90.00
_cell.angle_gamma   90.00
#
_symmetry.space_group_name_H-M   'P 1'
#
loop_
_entity.id
_entity.type
_entity.pdbx_description
1 polymer ?
#
loop_
_entity_poly.entity_id
_entity_poly.type
_entity_poly.pdbx_seq_one_letter_code
_entity_poly.pdbx_strand_id
1 'polypeptide(L)'
;MSPLERYLADQAQNGFIKDDAQKQVIQRLNDLYIKLQEPIAQPVESKGFFSKFKSQPKPAMNAPKGLYLWGGVGQGKTYLMDIFYDALPFKEKQRTHFHRFMQKVHHQLAGITNVEDPLQIVADKIARECRVLCFDEFFVSDITDAMLLGRL
;
A
#
# COMPACT_ATOMS: atom_id res chain seq x y z
N MET A 1 -12.19 1.38 15.70
CA MET A 1 -12.06 -0.06 15.89
C MET A 1 -10.92 -0.54 15.01
N SER A 2 -9.96 -1.25 15.58
CA SER A 2 -8.81 -1.79 14.85
C SER A 2 -9.21 -2.99 13.96
N PRO A 3 -8.37 -3.38 12.99
CA PRO A 3 -8.65 -4.57 12.18
C PRO A 3 -8.85 -5.84 13.02
N LEU A 4 -8.03 -6.03 14.06
CA LEU A 4 -8.13 -7.20 14.92
C LEU A 4 -9.42 -7.18 15.77
N GLU A 5 -9.79 -6.03 16.32
CA GLU A 5 -11.02 -5.87 17.09
C GLU A 5 -12.26 -6.19 16.24
N ARG A 6 -12.30 -5.67 15.00
CA ARG A 6 -13.41 -5.93 14.07
C ARG A 6 -13.52 -7.41 13.72
N TYR A 7 -12.40 -8.05 13.40
CA TYR A 7 -12.37 -9.47 13.12
C TYR A 7 -12.85 -10.33 14.31
N LEU A 8 -12.42 -10.01 15.53
CA LEU A 8 -12.87 -10.73 16.73
C LEU A 8 -14.36 -10.52 17.01
N ALA A 9 -14.89 -9.32 16.74
CA ALA A 9 -16.33 -9.04 16.83
C ALA A 9 -17.13 -9.83 15.80
N ASP A 10 -16.65 -9.91 14.56
CA ASP A 10 -17.28 -10.68 13.49
C ASP A 10 -17.21 -12.20 13.77
N GLN A 11 -16.10 -12.67 14.37
CA GLN A 11 -15.96 -14.06 14.84
C GLN A 11 -16.97 -14.48 15.91
N ALA A 12 -17.50 -13.52 16.68
CA ALA A 12 -18.49 -13.78 17.71
C ALA A 12 -19.92 -13.89 17.16
N GLN A 13 -20.13 -13.53 15.88
CA GLN A 13 -21.44 -13.63 15.22
C GLN A 13 -21.73 -15.06 14.76
N ASN A 14 -23.02 -15.42 14.75
CA ASN A 14 -23.46 -16.73 14.27
C ASN A 14 -23.13 -16.90 12.77
N GLY A 15 -22.50 -18.02 12.41
CA GLY A 15 -22.16 -18.36 11.02
C GLY A 15 -20.73 -18.01 10.59
N PHE A 16 -19.93 -17.40 11.47
CA PHE A 16 -18.51 -17.17 11.17
C PHE A 16 -17.70 -18.47 11.27
N ILE A 17 -17.01 -18.84 10.19
CA ILE A 17 -16.13 -20.01 10.17
C ILE A 17 -14.75 -19.58 10.69
N LYS A 18 -14.34 -20.12 11.83
CA LYS A 18 -13.02 -19.84 12.41
C LYS A 18 -11.92 -20.43 11.54
N ASP A 19 -10.93 -19.60 11.20
CA ASP A 19 -9.75 -19.98 10.45
C ASP A 19 -8.49 -19.37 11.10
N ASP A 20 -7.55 -20.22 11.48
CA ASP A 20 -6.28 -19.82 12.10
C ASP A 20 -5.37 -19.07 11.12
N ALA A 21 -5.43 -19.38 9.82
CA ALA A 21 -4.67 -18.67 8.80
C ALA A 21 -5.18 -17.22 8.66
N GLN A 22 -6.50 -17.03 8.64
CA GLN A 22 -7.09 -15.69 8.65
C GLN A 22 -6.72 -14.91 9.90
N LYS A 23 -6.68 -15.57 11.07
CA LYS A 23 -6.27 -14.95 12.33
C LYS A 23 -4.80 -14.47 12.29
N GLN A 24 -3.90 -15.24 11.69
CA GLN A 24 -2.50 -14.80 11.54
C GLN A 24 -2.37 -13.61 10.59
N VAL A 25 -3.14 -13.62 9.49
CA VAL A 25 -3.17 -12.51 8.53
C VAL A 25 -3.71 -11.24 9.16
N ILE A 26 -4.83 -11.31 9.88
CA ILE A 26 -5.40 -10.11 10.52
C ILE A 26 -4.48 -9.54 11.59
N GLN A 27 -3.71 -10.37 12.29
CA GLN A 27 -2.70 -9.89 13.23
C GLN A 27 -1.65 -9.04 12.52
N ARG A 28 -1.13 -9.50 11.38
CA ARG A 28 -0.17 -8.72 10.58
C ARG A 28 -0.78 -7.44 10.01
N LEU A 29 -2.03 -7.49 9.56
CA LEU A 29 -2.76 -6.31 9.10
C LEU A 29 -2.96 -5.30 10.22
N ASN A 30 -3.22 -5.78 11.44
CA ASN A 30 -3.33 -4.94 12.62
C ASN A 30 -1.99 -4.29 13.00
N ASP A 31 -0.88 -5.03 12.95
CA ASP A 31 0.45 -4.48 13.19
C ASP A 31 0.80 -3.40 12.16
N LEU A 32 0.46 -3.62 10.88
CA LEU A 32 0.60 -2.62 9.83
C LEU A 32 -0.30 -1.40 10.09
N TYR A 33 -1.54 -1.59 10.51
CA TYR A 33 -2.47 -0.53 10.89
C TYR A 33 -1.92 0.34 12.03
N ILE A 34 -1.30 -0.25 13.04
CA ILE A 34 -0.65 0.47 14.14
C ILE A 34 0.54 1.28 13.61
N LYS A 35 1.45 0.64 12.88
CA LYS A 35 2.64 1.32 12.31
C LYS A 35 2.27 2.45 11.37
N LEU A 36 1.20 2.28 10.60
CA LEU A 36 0.75 3.33 9.70
C LEU A 36 0.32 4.56 10.49
N GLN A 37 -0.26 4.44 11.68
CA GLN A 37 -0.68 5.60 12.47
C GLN A 37 0.48 6.40 13.07
N GLU A 38 1.68 5.85 13.12
CA GLU A 38 2.86 6.59 13.56
C GLU A 38 3.09 7.77 12.61
N PRO A 39 3.40 8.98 13.13
CA PRO A 39 3.79 10.10 12.28
C PRO A 39 4.98 9.69 11.42
N ILE A 40 4.90 9.91 10.11
CA ILE A 40 6.05 9.72 9.22
C ILE A 40 7.14 10.67 9.73
N ALA A 41 8.15 10.11 10.40
CA ALA A 41 9.25 10.89 10.95
C ALA A 41 9.91 11.65 9.79
N GLN A 42 9.70 12.97 9.76
CA GLN A 42 10.44 13.84 8.86
C GLN A 42 11.91 13.74 9.24
N PRO A 43 12.85 13.63 8.28
CA PRO A 43 14.26 13.70 8.61
C PRO A 43 14.50 15.04 9.29
N VAL A 44 14.92 15.02 10.56
CA VAL A 44 15.31 16.23 11.26
C VAL A 44 16.56 16.72 10.53
N GLU A 45 16.47 17.86 9.83
CA GLU A 45 17.63 18.54 9.30
C GLU A 45 18.53 18.93 10.48
N SER A 46 19.56 18.13 10.76
CA SER A 46 20.58 18.52 11.69
C SER A 46 21.34 19.70 11.06
N LYS A 47 21.09 20.90 11.56
CA LYS A 47 21.88 22.11 11.28
C LYS A 47 23.29 21.92 11.86
N GLY A 48 24.10 21.09 11.21
CA GLY A 48 25.53 20.93 11.46
C GLY A 48 26.32 21.76 10.44
N PHE A 49 26.95 22.84 10.92
CA PHE A 49 27.67 23.85 10.12
C PHE A 49 28.91 23.36 9.35
N PHE A 50 29.18 22.05 9.26
CA PHE A 50 30.35 21.52 8.56
C PHE A 50 30.05 20.17 7.89
N SER A 51 29.46 20.19 6.69
CA SER A 51 29.57 19.05 5.77
C SER A 51 29.36 19.49 4.31
N LYS A 52 30.33 20.22 3.76
CA LYS A 52 30.60 20.11 2.32
C LYS A 52 31.25 18.74 2.14
N PHE A 53 30.72 17.94 1.22
CA PHE A 53 31.12 16.56 0.91
C PHE A 53 30.44 15.46 1.74
N LYS A 54 29.17 15.21 1.46
CA LYS A 54 28.57 13.87 1.60
C LYS A 54 27.35 13.75 0.69
N SER A 55 27.32 12.65 -0.04
CA SER A 55 26.26 12.20 -0.94
C SER A 55 24.88 12.55 -0.40
N GLN A 56 24.00 13.09 -1.24
CA GLN A 56 22.60 13.35 -0.90
C GLN A 56 22.04 12.10 -0.20
N PRO A 57 21.69 12.17 1.10
CA PRO A 57 21.00 11.07 1.73
C PRO A 57 19.63 11.03 1.06
N LYS A 58 19.38 10.01 0.22
CA LYS A 58 18.01 9.66 -0.17
C LYS A 58 17.23 9.57 1.14
N PRO A 59 16.17 10.37 1.35
CA PRO A 59 15.41 10.29 2.59
C PRO A 59 14.98 8.84 2.73
N ALA A 60 15.43 8.18 3.79
CA ALA A 60 14.98 6.84 4.09
C ALA A 60 13.45 6.93 4.18
N MET A 61 12.75 6.32 3.23
CA MET A 61 11.30 6.22 3.30
C MET A 61 10.99 5.42 4.56
N ASN A 62 10.64 6.13 5.63
CA ASN A 62 10.19 5.55 6.91
C ASN A 62 8.77 4.98 6.78
N ALA A 63 8.43 4.43 5.61
CA ALA A 63 7.15 3.78 5.37
C ALA A 63 7.24 2.30 5.80
N PRO A 64 6.25 1.78 6.54
CA PRO A 64 6.23 0.37 6.88
C PRO A 64 6.10 -0.49 5.62
N LYS A 65 6.72 -1.67 5.61
CA LYS A 65 6.55 -2.63 4.52
C LYS A 65 5.09 -3.07 4.43
N GLY A 66 4.56 -3.11 3.21
CA GLY A 66 3.20 -3.59 2.92
C GLY A 66 3.04 -5.11 3.06
N LEU A 67 1.83 -5.60 2.79
CA LEU A 67 1.46 -7.01 2.86
C LEU A 67 0.90 -7.47 1.52
N TYR A 68 1.27 -8.69 1.10
CA TYR A 68 0.74 -9.35 -0.07
C TYR A 68 -0.05 -10.59 0.37
N LEU A 69 -1.37 -10.57 0.16
CA LEU A 69 -2.26 -11.65 0.54
C LEU A 69 -2.45 -12.59 -0.66
N TRP A 70 -2.10 -13.86 -0.48
CA TRP A 70 -2.22 -14.89 -1.51
C TRP A 70 -2.89 -16.14 -0.95
N GLY A 71 -3.52 -16.93 -1.83
CA GLY A 71 -4.25 -18.13 -1.45
C GLY A 71 -5.42 -18.41 -2.41
N GLY A 72 -6.04 -19.58 -2.27
CA GLY A 72 -7.13 -20.04 -3.15
C GLY A 72 -8.40 -19.17 -3.12
N VAL A 73 -9.32 -19.45 -4.04
CA VAL A 73 -10.64 -18.79 -4.10
C VAL A 73 -11.44 -19.11 -2.83
N GLY A 74 -12.23 -18.15 -2.34
CA GLY A 74 -13.10 -18.35 -1.18
C GLY A 74 -12.42 -18.28 0.20
N GLN A 75 -11.10 -18.06 0.28
CA GLN A 75 -10.36 -18.04 1.55
C GLN A 75 -10.47 -16.73 2.37
N GLY A 76 -11.44 -15.87 2.04
CA GLY A 76 -11.69 -14.64 2.81
C GLY A 76 -10.69 -13.49 2.60
N LYS A 77 -9.82 -13.53 1.57
CA LYS A 77 -8.84 -12.46 1.30
C LYS A 77 -9.49 -11.08 1.15
N THR A 78 -10.58 -11.00 0.38
CA THR A 78 -11.33 -9.75 0.16
C THR A 78 -11.87 -9.21 1.48
N TYR A 79 -12.47 -10.08 2.30
CA TYR A 79 -12.98 -9.73 3.63
C TYR A 79 -11.88 -9.18 4.55
N LEU A 80 -10.70 -9.81 4.60
CA LEU A 80 -9.57 -9.30 5.39
C LEU A 80 -9.09 -7.93 4.89
N MET A 81 -9.09 -7.73 3.57
CA MET A 81 -8.77 -6.43 2.96
C MET A 81 -9.83 -5.37 3.30
N ASP A 82 -11.12 -5.72 3.31
CA ASP A 82 -12.22 -4.83 3.69
C ASP A 82 -12.03 -4.33 5.13
N ILE A 83 -11.79 -5.26 6.07
CA ILE A 83 -11.56 -4.93 7.49
C ILE A 83 -10.39 -3.96 7.63
N PHE A 84 -9.26 -4.25 6.98
CA PHE A 84 -8.08 -3.41 7.05
C PHE A 84 -8.32 -2.03 6.45
N TYR A 85 -8.84 -1.97 5.23
CA TYR A 85 -9.06 -0.71 4.51
C TYR A 85 -10.04 0.20 5.26
N ASP A 86 -11.14 -0.37 5.77
CA ASP A 86 -12.16 0.38 6.51
C ASP A 86 -11.62 0.96 7.82
N ALA A 87 -10.76 0.21 8.52
CA ALA A 87 -10.22 0.62 9.82
C ALA A 87 -9.28 1.83 9.75
N LEU A 88 -8.59 2.05 8.61
CA LEU A 88 -7.61 3.13 8.46
C LEU A 88 -8.23 4.51 8.78
N PRO A 89 -7.67 5.28 9.75
CA PRO A 89 -8.33 6.48 10.32
C PRO A 89 -8.05 7.77 9.53
N PHE A 90 -7.72 7.65 8.24
CA PHE A 90 -7.34 8.77 7.38
C PHE A 90 -7.92 8.61 5.98
N LYS A 91 -7.98 9.71 5.22
CA LYS A 91 -8.67 9.76 3.92
C LYS A 91 -7.74 9.46 2.75
N GLU A 92 -6.43 9.60 2.95
CA GLU A 92 -5.38 9.36 1.95
C GLU A 92 -5.14 7.85 1.75
N LYS A 93 -6.23 7.12 1.49
CA LYS A 93 -6.24 5.69 1.23
C LYS A 93 -7.05 5.41 -0.03
N GLN A 94 -6.48 4.64 -0.95
CA GLN A 94 -7.14 4.25 -2.17
C GLN A 94 -7.24 2.73 -2.24
N ARG A 95 -8.38 2.23 -2.70
CA ARG A 95 -8.58 0.83 -3.05
C ARG A 95 -9.04 0.69 -4.48
N THR A 96 -8.45 -0.22 -5.24
CA THR A 96 -8.79 -0.44 -6.65
C THR A 96 -8.35 -1.82 -7.10
N HIS A 97 -9.00 -2.38 -8.12
CA HIS A 97 -8.44 -3.51 -8.85
C HIS A 97 -7.13 -3.11 -9.54
N PHE A 98 -6.16 -4.03 -9.57
CA PHE A 98 -4.84 -3.77 -10.14
C PHE A 98 -4.90 -3.32 -11.61
N HIS A 99 -5.69 -4.01 -12.45
CA HIS A 99 -5.80 -3.64 -13.87
C HIS A 99 -6.31 -2.21 -14.10
N ARG A 100 -7.27 -1.73 -13.27
CA ARG A 100 -7.77 -0.34 -13.37
C ARG A 100 -6.71 0.67 -12.96
N PHE A 101 -5.89 0.31 -11.96
CA PHE A 101 -4.77 1.14 -11.57
C PHE A 101 -3.76 1.29 -12.71
N MET A 102 -3.39 0.18 -13.35
CA MET A 102 -2.44 0.20 -14.47
C MET A 102 -2.98 1.00 -15.66
N GLN A 103 -4.26 0.85 -16.00
CA GLN A 103 -4.90 1.69 -17.03
C GLN A 103 -4.80 3.19 -16.70
N LYS A 104 -5.02 3.59 -15.43
CA LYS A 104 -4.84 4.97 -14.97
C LYS A 104 -3.38 5.42 -15.14
N VAL A 105 -2.41 4.57 -14.78
CA VAL A 105 -0.97 4.86 -14.93
C VAL A 105 -0.61 5.07 -16.40
N HIS A 106 -0.98 4.14 -17.28
CA HIS A 106 -0.73 4.24 -18.72
C HIS A 106 -1.36 5.49 -19.33
N HIS A 107 -2.60 5.82 -18.95
CA HIS A 107 -3.25 7.03 -19.42
C HIS A 107 -2.52 8.31 -19.00
N GLN A 108 -2.00 8.36 -17.76
CA GLN A 108 -1.20 9.50 -17.30
C GLN A 108 0.16 9.58 -18.03
N LEU A 109 0.82 8.45 -18.25
CA LEU A 109 2.08 8.38 -18.98
C LEU A 109 1.93 8.86 -20.43
N ALA A 110 0.83 8.52 -21.10
CA ALA A 110 0.58 8.93 -22.47
C ALA A 110 0.51 10.46 -22.65
N GLY A 111 0.19 11.20 -21.58
CA GLY A 111 0.14 12.66 -21.58
C GLY A 111 1.47 13.36 -21.24
N ILE A 112 2.54 12.62 -20.93
CA ILE A 112 3.83 13.18 -20.53
C ILE A 112 4.87 12.91 -21.62
N THR A 113 5.40 13.97 -22.21
CA THR A 113 6.41 13.92 -23.28
C THR A 113 7.66 14.71 -22.88
N ASN A 114 8.82 14.38 -23.45
CA ASN A 114 10.09 15.08 -23.24
C ASN A 114 10.59 15.08 -21.78
N VAL A 115 10.30 14.01 -21.04
CA VAL A 115 10.84 13.77 -19.70
C VAL A 115 11.65 12.49 -19.72
N GLU A 116 12.81 12.48 -19.06
CA GLU A 116 13.70 11.32 -18.96
C GLU A 116 13.02 10.14 -18.25
N ASP A 117 12.35 10.41 -17.12
CA ASP A 117 11.55 9.43 -16.37
C ASP A 117 10.11 9.93 -16.11
N PRO A 118 9.19 9.73 -17.05
CA PRO A 118 7.78 10.09 -16.87
C PRO A 118 7.08 9.24 -15.80
N LEU A 119 7.59 8.04 -15.49
CA LEU A 119 6.99 7.17 -14.48
C LEU A 119 7.20 7.73 -13.07
N GLN A 120 8.38 8.30 -12.80
CA GLN A 120 8.64 8.97 -11.53
C GLN A 120 7.64 10.11 -11.28
N ILE A 121 7.29 10.90 -12.31
CA ILE A 121 6.30 11.99 -12.18
C ILE A 121 4.92 11.43 -11.79
N VAL A 122 4.49 10.35 -12.43
CA VAL A 122 3.21 9.68 -12.12
C VAL A 122 3.25 9.08 -10.71
N ALA A 123 4.34 8.43 -10.33
CA ALA A 123 4.53 7.87 -8.99
C ALA A 123 4.48 8.96 -7.91
N ASP A 124 5.17 10.08 -8.09
CA ASP A 124 5.16 11.21 -7.17
C ASP A 124 3.79 11.86 -7.04
N LYS A 125 3.01 11.87 -8.12
CA LYS A 125 1.61 12.34 -8.07
C LYS A 125 0.75 11.39 -7.24
N ILE A 126 0.84 10.09 -7.49
CA ILE A 126 0.08 9.07 -6.76
C ILE A 126 0.47 9.08 -5.27
N ALA A 127 1.76 9.15 -4.95
CA ALA A 127 2.25 9.17 -3.57
C ALA A 127 1.81 10.42 -2.79
N ARG A 128 1.59 11.56 -3.47
CA ARG A 128 1.02 12.77 -2.85
C ARG A 128 -0.47 12.64 -2.55
N GLU A 129 -1.22 11.92 -3.39
CA GLU A 129 -2.67 11.73 -3.25
C GLU A 129 -3.03 10.59 -2.29
N CYS A 130 -2.15 9.59 -2.17
CA CYS A 130 -2.45 8.32 -1.53
C CYS A 130 -1.30 7.83 -0.65
N ARG A 131 -1.55 7.74 0.66
CA ARG A 131 -0.64 7.20 1.66
C ARG A 131 -0.70 5.67 1.75
N VAL A 132 -1.88 5.08 1.52
CA VAL A 132 -2.05 3.62 1.50
C VAL A 132 -2.84 3.20 0.26
N LEU A 133 -2.21 2.40 -0.59
CA LEU A 133 -2.83 1.85 -1.79
C LEU A 133 -3.10 0.36 -1.59
N CYS A 134 -4.37 -0.03 -1.61
CA CYS A 134 -4.83 -1.41 -1.52
C CYS A 134 -5.22 -1.89 -2.91
N PHE A 135 -4.57 -2.96 -3.38
CA PHE A 135 -4.95 -3.61 -4.63
C PHE A 135 -5.82 -4.84 -4.38
N ASP A 136 -6.98 -4.86 -5.01
CA ASP A 136 -7.74 -6.09 -5.20
C ASP A 136 -7.24 -6.78 -6.47
N GLU A 137 -7.24 -8.13 -6.47
CA GLU A 137 -6.93 -8.96 -7.63
C GLU A 137 -5.62 -8.55 -8.34
N PHE A 138 -4.52 -8.56 -7.59
CA PHE A 138 -3.20 -8.33 -8.17
C PHE A 138 -2.80 -9.50 -9.08
N PHE A 139 -3.12 -9.37 -10.36
CA PHE A 139 -2.76 -10.31 -11.41
C PHE A 139 -2.30 -9.54 -12.65
N VAL A 140 -1.12 -9.89 -13.14
CA VAL A 140 -0.51 -9.27 -14.32
C VAL A 140 -0.80 -10.17 -15.51
N SER A 141 -1.72 -9.75 -16.38
CA SER A 141 -2.05 -10.46 -17.62
C SER A 141 -1.48 -9.78 -18.87
N ASP A 142 -1.21 -8.48 -18.81
CA ASP A 142 -0.74 -7.68 -19.93
C ASP A 142 0.78 -7.54 -19.90
N ILE A 143 1.43 -7.75 -21.05
CA ILE A 143 2.88 -7.58 -21.20
C ILE A 143 3.31 -6.14 -20.94
N THR A 144 2.48 -5.15 -21.27
CA THR A 144 2.79 -3.73 -21.06
C THR A 144 2.83 -3.38 -19.57
N ASP A 145 1.92 -3.94 -18.78
CA ASP A 145 1.93 -3.84 -17.32
C ASP A 145 3.17 -4.52 -16.73
N ALA A 146 3.52 -5.71 -17.23
CA ALA A 146 4.71 -6.44 -16.82
C ALA A 146 6.00 -5.67 -17.14
N MET A 147 6.07 -5.00 -18.29
CA MET A 147 7.21 -4.16 -18.68
C MET A 147 7.41 -2.97 -17.75
N LEU A 148 6.33 -2.37 -17.22
CA LEU A 148 6.43 -1.31 -16.22
C LEU A 148 6.84 -1.85 -14.86
N LEU A 149 6.24 -2.96 -14.41
CA LEU A 149 6.56 -3.57 -13.13
C LEU A 149 8.00 -4.12 -13.07
N GLY A 150 8.50 -4.70 -14.17
CA GLY A 150 9.84 -5.29 -14.23
C GLY A 150 10.98 -4.27 -14.18
N ARG A 151 10.68 -2.97 -14.24
CA ARG A 151 11.65 -1.88 -14.08
C ARG A 151 11.85 -1.46 -12.62
N LEU A 152 11.02 -1.95 -11.69
CA LEU A 152 11.02 -1.58 -10.27
C LEU A 152 11.85 -2.55 -9.41
#